data_AF-A0A969B4L7-F1
#
_entry.id   AF-A0A969B4L7-F1
#
_cell.length_a   1.000
_cell.length_b   1.000
_cell.length_c   1.000
_cell.angle_alpha   90.00
_cell.angle_beta   90.00
_cell.angle_gamma   90.00
#
_symmetry.space_group_name_H-M   'P 1'
#
loop_
_entity.id
_entity.type
_entity.pdbx_description
1 polymer ?
#
loop_
_entity_poly.entity_id
_entity_poly.type
_entity_poly.pdbx_seq_one_letter_code
_entity_poly.pdbx_strand_id
1 'polypeptide(L)'
;MEHIERLTEEIRQIKIQYKAEVTGGRKQWPKAIKDRVLELRSLGLRLKDMSDRTGVSYHTIAQWTSEVGPRRKFRELAVVANDTRKPTERKIATVMVPRKEKSQPAVKITTVTVRTPDGFVIRVCSATEAASVIGLLRQGS
;
A
#
# COMPACT_ATOMS: atom_id res chain seq x y z
N MET A 1 6.10 -31.12 -19.43
CA MET A 1 6.48 -31.27 -18.01
C MET A 1 7.94 -30.91 -17.76
N GLU A 2 8.84 -31.17 -18.70
CA GLU A 2 10.28 -30.85 -18.64
C GLU A 2 10.59 -29.40 -18.22
N HIS A 3 9.81 -28.42 -18.70
CA HIS A 3 10.04 -27.01 -18.37
C HIS A 3 9.84 -26.68 -16.87
N ILE A 4 8.85 -27.32 -16.22
CA ILE A 4 8.58 -27.13 -14.79
C ILE A 4 9.73 -27.70 -13.94
N GLU A 5 10.25 -28.86 -14.33
CA GLU A 5 11.37 -29.50 -13.66
C GLU A 5 12.65 -28.67 -13.79
N ARG A 6 12.92 -28.17 -14.99
CA ARG A 6 14.05 -27.25 -15.25
C ARG A 6 14.00 -26.03 -14.33
N LEU A 7 12.85 -25.33 -14.28
CA LEU A 7 12.70 -24.16 -13.41
C LEU A 7 12.84 -24.49 -11.91
N THR A 8 12.35 -25.67 -11.50
CA THR A 8 12.46 -26.12 -10.11
C THR A 8 13.94 -26.36 -9.74
N GLU A 9 14.70 -26.99 -10.62
CA GLU A 9 16.13 -27.24 -10.40
C GLU A 9 16.93 -25.93 -10.41
N GLU A 10 16.63 -25.01 -11.33
CA GLU A 10 17.25 -23.67 -11.33
C GLU A 10 17.02 -22.93 -10.00
N ILE A 11 15.79 -22.94 -9.47
CA ILE A 11 15.48 -22.32 -8.17
C ILE A 11 16.29 -22.98 -7.05
N ARG A 12 16.42 -24.30 -7.07
CA ARG A 12 17.20 -25.05 -6.08
C ARG A 12 18.68 -24.68 -6.14
N GLN A 13 19.27 -24.58 -7.33
CA GLN A 13 20.67 -24.18 -7.52
C GLN A 13 20.92 -22.75 -7.02
N ILE A 14 20.08 -21.79 -7.43
CA ILE A 14 20.21 -20.39 -6.98
C ILE A 14 20.08 -20.30 -5.46
N LYS A 15 19.20 -21.10 -4.85
CA LYS A 15 19.03 -21.13 -3.39
C LYS A 15 20.26 -21.68 -2.67
N ILE A 16 20.90 -22.71 -3.21
CA ILE A 16 22.15 -23.26 -2.66
C ILE A 16 23.25 -22.20 -2.74
N GLN A 17 23.44 -21.60 -3.92
CA GLN A 17 24.43 -20.54 -4.12
C GLN A 17 24.18 -19.34 -3.19
N TYR A 18 22.94 -18.86 -3.12
CA TYR A 18 22.57 -17.73 -2.28
C TYR A 18 22.84 -17.98 -0.79
N LYS A 19 22.58 -19.20 -0.31
CA LYS A 19 22.88 -19.59 1.07
C LYS A 19 24.38 -19.64 1.34
N ALA A 20 25.19 -20.01 0.35
CA ALA A 20 26.64 -20.06 0.47
C ALA A 20 27.27 -18.65 0.47
N GLU A 21 26.84 -17.78 -0.45
CA GLU A 21 27.39 -16.43 -0.60
C GLU A 21 26.93 -15.47 0.49
N VAL A 22 25.67 -15.61 0.92
CA VAL A 22 25.10 -14.68 1.88
C VAL A 22 24.97 -15.38 3.23
N THR A 23 25.92 -15.14 4.15
CA THR A 23 25.88 -15.56 5.56
C THR A 23 25.20 -14.49 6.44
N GLY A 24 24.35 -14.85 7.42
CA GLY A 24 23.60 -13.89 8.28
C GLY A 24 22.05 -13.82 8.10
N GLY A 25 21.39 -12.92 8.84
CA GLY A 25 19.96 -12.91 9.24
C GLY A 25 18.85 -12.73 8.18
N ARG A 26 17.83 -11.89 8.46
CA ARG A 26 16.64 -11.72 7.59
C ARG A 26 17.04 -11.23 6.21
N LYS A 27 16.80 -12.04 5.19
CA LYS A 27 17.26 -11.82 3.82
C LYS A 27 16.13 -11.82 2.83
N GLN A 28 16.22 -10.89 1.89
CA GLN A 28 15.34 -10.86 0.74
C GLN A 28 15.81 -11.92 -0.27
N TRP A 29 14.85 -12.67 -0.82
CA TRP A 29 15.14 -13.61 -1.88
C TRP A 29 15.70 -12.91 -3.13
N PRO A 30 16.66 -13.52 -3.85
CA PRO A 30 17.10 -13.03 -5.15
C PRO A 30 15.93 -12.86 -6.11
N LYS A 31 15.96 -11.77 -6.90
CA LYS A 31 14.98 -11.51 -7.96
C LYS A 31 14.84 -12.70 -8.91
N ALA A 32 15.96 -13.35 -9.24
CA ALA A 32 16.02 -14.54 -10.07
C ALA A 32 15.09 -15.67 -9.60
N ILE A 33 14.97 -15.90 -8.28
CA ILE A 33 14.06 -16.91 -7.71
C ILE A 33 12.61 -16.46 -7.88
N LYS A 34 12.32 -15.19 -7.59
CA LYS A 34 10.96 -14.63 -7.74
C LYS A 34 10.47 -14.77 -9.19
N ASP A 35 11.30 -14.41 -10.17
CA ASP A 35 10.93 -14.45 -11.58
C ASP A 35 10.58 -15.88 -12.04
N ARG A 36 11.37 -16.88 -11.64
CA ARG A 36 11.13 -18.30 -11.96
C ARG A 36 9.90 -18.86 -11.27
N VAL A 37 9.63 -18.45 -10.03
CA VAL A 37 8.39 -18.82 -9.31
C VAL A 37 7.15 -18.23 -10.00
N LEU A 38 7.25 -16.99 -10.51
CA LEU A 38 6.17 -16.38 -11.29
C LEU A 38 5.97 -17.09 -12.64
N GLU A 39 7.03 -17.59 -13.26
CA GLU A 39 6.95 -18.42 -14.46
C GLU A 39 6.29 -19.79 -14.17
N LEU A 40 6.63 -20.44 -13.05
CA LEU A 40 5.91 -21.65 -12.61
C LEU A 40 4.40 -21.38 -12.45
N ARG A 41 4.04 -20.20 -11.96
CA ARG A 41 2.64 -19.78 -11.85
C ARG A 41 1.98 -19.58 -13.22
N SER A 42 2.67 -18.98 -14.19
CA SER A 42 2.12 -18.80 -15.55
C SER A 42 1.91 -20.13 -16.27
N LEU A 43 2.69 -21.16 -15.92
CA LEU A 43 2.53 -22.54 -16.38
C LEU A 43 1.38 -23.30 -15.69
N GLY A 44 0.64 -22.64 -14.79
CA GLY A 44 -0.55 -23.21 -14.16
C GLY A 44 -0.31 -24.03 -12.90
N LEU A 45 0.91 -24.03 -12.33
CA LEU A 45 1.15 -24.71 -11.05
C LEU A 45 0.36 -24.05 -9.91
N ARG A 46 -0.12 -24.88 -8.99
CA ARG A 46 -0.75 -24.41 -7.76
C ARG A 46 0.32 -23.91 -6.79
N LEU A 47 -0.05 -22.94 -5.95
CA LEU A 47 0.84 -22.33 -4.96
C LEU A 47 1.42 -23.37 -3.99
N LYS A 48 0.62 -24.37 -3.60
CA LYS A 48 1.05 -25.48 -2.75
C LYS A 48 2.14 -26.30 -3.44
N ASP A 49 1.89 -26.74 -4.66
CA ASP A 49 2.85 -27.55 -5.44
C ASP A 49 4.16 -26.80 -5.69
N MET A 50 4.10 -25.49 -5.94
CA MET A 50 5.30 -24.66 -6.04
C MET A 50 6.07 -24.61 -4.71
N SER A 51 5.37 -24.49 -3.59
CA SER A 51 5.99 -24.45 -2.26
C SER A 51 6.70 -25.78 -1.95
N ASP A 52 6.03 -26.89 -2.21
CA ASP A 52 6.55 -28.24 -1.95
C ASP A 52 7.78 -28.52 -2.83
N ARG A 53 7.76 -28.12 -4.11
CA ARG A 53 8.85 -28.37 -5.06
C ARG A 53 10.06 -27.45 -4.86
N THR A 54 9.84 -26.17 -4.61
CA THR A 54 10.92 -25.15 -4.53
C THR A 54 11.45 -24.96 -3.10
N GLY A 55 10.68 -25.40 -2.10
CA GLY A 55 10.93 -25.13 -0.69
C GLY A 55 10.90 -23.62 -0.36
N VAL A 56 10.26 -22.80 -1.20
CA VAL A 56 9.92 -21.41 -0.88
C VAL A 56 8.59 -21.44 -0.12
N SER A 57 8.46 -20.64 0.94
CA SER A 57 7.24 -20.68 1.75
C SER A 57 6.00 -20.31 0.93
N TYR A 58 4.89 -20.99 1.18
CA TYR A 58 3.61 -20.71 0.54
C TYR A 58 3.24 -19.23 0.63
N HIS A 59 3.42 -18.62 1.82
CA HIS A 59 3.11 -17.21 2.04
C HIS A 59 3.95 -16.29 1.15
N THR A 60 5.24 -16.57 0.99
CA THR A 60 6.13 -15.82 0.10
C THR A 60 5.66 -15.89 -1.36
N ILE A 61 5.31 -17.09 -1.84
CA ILE A 61 4.80 -17.29 -3.21
C ILE A 61 3.47 -16.55 -3.39
N ALA A 62 2.56 -16.68 -2.43
CA ALA A 62 1.27 -15.98 -2.44
C ALA A 62 1.45 -14.46 -2.52
N GLN A 63 2.37 -13.90 -1.74
CA GLN A 63 2.72 -12.48 -1.79
C GLN A 63 3.20 -12.07 -3.19
N TRP A 64 4.18 -12.77 -3.77
CA TRP A 64 4.70 -12.42 -5.10
C TRP A 64 3.65 -12.53 -6.20
N THR A 65 2.81 -13.56 -6.18
CA THR A 65 1.74 -13.71 -7.17
C THR A 65 0.67 -12.63 -7.04
N SER A 66 0.42 -12.11 -5.83
CA SER A 66 -0.53 -11.02 -5.60
C SER A 66 -0.05 -9.67 -6.15
N GLU A 67 1.27 -9.47 -6.26
CA GLU A 67 1.87 -8.24 -6.81
C GLU A 67 1.75 -8.13 -8.34
N VAL A 68 1.68 -9.28 -9.03
CA VAL A 68 1.59 -9.36 -10.50
C VAL A 68 0.13 -9.39 -10.99
N GLY A 69 -0.80 -9.83 -10.15
CA GLY A 69 -2.23 -9.82 -10.47
C GLY A 69 -2.82 -8.41 -10.58
N PRO A 70 -4.05 -8.26 -11.09
CA PRO A 70 -4.75 -6.98 -11.09
C PRO A 70 -4.75 -6.45 -9.66
N ARG A 71 -4.12 -5.28 -9.45
CA ARG A 71 -4.04 -4.63 -8.15
C ARG A 71 -5.45 -4.60 -7.57
N ARG A 72 -5.64 -5.24 -6.42
CA ARG A 72 -6.92 -5.16 -5.70
C ARG A 72 -7.22 -3.67 -5.56
N LYS A 73 -8.32 -3.23 -6.19
CA LYS A 73 -8.82 -1.86 -6.03
C LYS A 73 -8.86 -1.60 -4.53
N PHE A 74 -8.34 -0.44 -4.12
CA PHE A 74 -8.32 -0.02 -2.74
C PHE A 74 -9.72 -0.27 -2.15
N ARG A 75 -9.83 -1.24 -1.23
CA ARG A 75 -11.08 -1.47 -0.51
C ARG A 75 -11.11 -0.41 0.57
N GLU A 76 -11.97 0.58 0.38
CA GLU A 76 -12.30 1.54 1.42
C GLU A 76 -12.76 0.76 2.65
N LEU A 77 -11.94 0.80 3.71
CA LEU A 77 -12.27 0.19 4.98
C LEU A 77 -13.28 1.11 5.66
N ALA A 78 -14.56 0.81 5.50
CA ALA A 78 -15.59 1.42 6.32
C ALA A 78 -15.34 1.02 7.78
N VAL A 79 -14.86 1.97 8.58
CA VAL A 79 -14.77 1.80 10.03
C VAL A 79 -16.21 1.81 10.55
N VAL A 80 -16.80 0.63 10.63
CA VAL A 80 -18.09 0.44 11.31
C VAL A 80 -17.80 0.64 12.79
N ALA A 81 -18.01 1.86 13.26
CA ALA A 81 -18.18 2.10 14.69
C ALA A 81 -19.44 1.32 15.08
N ASN A 82 -19.25 0.21 15.80
CA ASN A 82 -20.32 -0.51 16.47
C ASN A 82 -20.85 0.38 17.60
N ASP A 83 -21.61 1.40 17.24
CA ASP A 83 -22.34 2.21 18.20
C ASP A 83 -23.81 2.17 17.77
N THR A 84 -24.61 1.48 18.58
CA THR A 84 -26.06 1.22 18.41
C THR A 84 -26.92 2.48 18.55
N ARG A 85 -26.45 3.63 18.07
CA ARG A 85 -27.14 4.92 18.14
C ARG A 85 -27.29 5.47 16.73
N LYS A 86 -28.55 5.73 16.36
CA LYS A 86 -29.00 6.22 15.05
C LYS A 86 -27.97 7.15 14.39
N PRO A 87 -27.65 6.96 13.10
CA PRO A 87 -26.69 7.81 12.41
C PRO A 87 -27.31 9.19 12.21
N THR A 88 -26.92 10.14 13.05
CA THR A 88 -27.04 11.55 12.71
C THR A 88 -25.89 11.86 11.75
N GLU A 89 -26.22 12.22 10.51
CA GLU A 89 -25.27 12.67 9.49
C GLU A 89 -24.46 13.87 9.99
N ARG A 90 -23.38 13.62 10.73
CA ARG A 90 -22.43 14.65 11.09
C ARG A 90 -21.55 14.89 9.87
N LYS A 91 -21.88 15.94 9.12
CA LYS A 91 -21.04 16.49 8.04
C LYS A 91 -19.69 16.90 8.65
N ILE A 92 -18.69 16.04 8.53
CA ILE A 92 -17.34 16.29 9.03
C ILE A 92 -16.60 17.15 7.99
N ALA A 93 -16.02 18.26 8.45
CA ALA A 93 -15.16 19.09 7.62
C ALA A 93 -13.87 18.33 7.25
N THR A 94 -13.63 18.14 5.95
CA THR A 94 -12.44 17.48 5.42
C THR A 94 -11.33 18.52 5.17
N VAL A 95 -10.18 18.31 5.79
CA VAL A 95 -8.97 19.13 5.57
C VAL A 95 -8.12 18.46 4.50
N MET A 96 -7.97 19.08 3.33
CA MET A 96 -7.02 18.64 2.30
C MET A 96 -5.72 19.43 2.43
N VAL A 97 -4.60 18.71 2.60
CA VAL A 97 -3.26 19.30 2.53
C VAL A 97 -2.67 18.96 1.16
N PRO A 98 -2.31 19.95 0.32
CA PRO A 98 -1.67 19.66 -0.95
C PRO A 98 -0.30 19.01 -0.73
N ARG A 99 -0.10 17.85 -1.36
CA ARG A 99 1.16 17.11 -1.31
C ARG A 99 2.17 17.81 -2.21
N LYS A 100 3.32 18.22 -1.64
CA LYS A 100 4.45 18.80 -2.38
C LYS A 100 4.86 17.89 -3.55
N GLU A 101 4.62 18.33 -4.77
CA GLU A 101 5.35 17.86 -5.94
C GLU A 101 6.79 18.39 -5.85
N LYS A 102 7.76 17.53 -6.19
CA LYS A 102 9.19 17.69 -5.89
C LYS A 102 9.92 18.77 -6.69
N SER A 103 9.23 19.74 -7.26
CA SER A 103 9.81 20.63 -8.26
C SER A 103 9.27 22.05 -8.11
N GLN A 104 9.68 22.77 -7.07
CA GLN A 104 9.78 24.24 -7.07
C GLN A 104 10.37 24.78 -5.74
N PRO A 105 11.09 25.91 -5.78
CA PRO A 105 11.81 26.48 -4.64
C PRO A 105 10.85 26.95 -3.54
N ALA A 106 11.37 26.88 -2.31
CA ALA A 106 10.61 27.04 -1.07
C ALA A 106 10.09 28.47 -0.86
N VAL A 107 8.92 28.78 -1.38
CA VAL A 107 8.04 29.79 -0.78
C VAL A 107 7.11 29.05 0.18
N LYS A 108 7.44 29.07 1.48
CA LYS A 108 6.59 28.57 2.57
C LYS A 108 5.38 29.51 2.74
N ILE A 109 4.44 29.48 1.80
CA ILE A 109 3.11 30.01 2.04
C ILE A 109 2.17 28.80 1.94
N THR A 110 1.88 28.22 3.10
CA THR A 110 0.90 27.14 3.22
C THR A 110 -0.48 27.78 3.24
N THR A 111 -1.01 28.08 2.06
CA THR A 111 -2.39 28.58 1.93
C THR A 111 -3.34 27.45 2.30
N VAL A 112 -3.98 27.54 3.46
CA VAL A 112 -5.01 26.62 3.93
C VAL A 112 -6.35 27.15 3.43
N THR A 113 -7.12 26.29 2.77
CA THR A 113 -8.46 26.63 2.28
C THR A 113 -9.50 25.94 3.13
N VAL A 114 -10.35 26.71 3.81
CA VAL A 114 -11.46 26.23 4.63
C VAL A 114 -12.75 26.41 3.86
N ARG A 115 -13.52 25.33 3.66
CA ARG A 115 -14.83 25.37 3.02
C ARG A 115 -15.92 25.17 4.06
N THR A 116 -16.82 26.14 4.18
CA THR A 116 -17.93 26.07 5.14
C THR A 116 -19.11 25.26 4.56
N PRO A 117 -20.01 24.73 5.40
CA PRO A 117 -21.22 24.02 4.94
C PRO A 117 -22.12 24.86 4.03
N ASP A 118 -22.10 26.18 4.20
CA ASP A 118 -22.89 27.15 3.43
C ASP A 118 -22.23 27.54 2.09
N GLY A 119 -21.10 26.91 1.75
CA GLY A 119 -20.45 27.08 0.45
C GLY A 119 -19.40 28.18 0.37
N PHE A 120 -19.11 28.88 1.48
CA PHE A 120 -18.05 29.89 1.50
C PHE A 120 -16.67 29.24 1.50
N VAL A 121 -15.73 29.88 0.79
CA VAL A 121 -14.34 29.43 0.67
C VAL A 121 -13.44 30.51 1.26
N ILE A 122 -12.86 30.22 2.41
CA ILE A 122 -11.97 31.12 3.14
C ILE A 122 -10.54 30.64 2.91
N ARG A 123 -9.68 31.55 2.41
CA ARG A 123 -8.25 31.28 2.22
C ARG A 123 -7.49 31.96 3.33
N VAL A 124 -6.71 31.19 4.08
CA VAL A 124 -5.88 31.68 5.18
C VAL A 124 -4.44 31.25 4.96
N CYS A 125 -3.50 32.08 5.41
CA CYS A 125 -2.07 31.89 5.12
C CYS A 125 -1.35 31.09 6.22
N SER A 126 -2.04 30.78 7.32
CA SER A 126 -1.50 30.03 8.46
C SER A 126 -2.48 28.97 8.98
N ALA A 127 -1.92 27.85 9.47
CA ALA A 127 -2.68 26.79 10.14
C ALA A 127 -3.31 27.25 11.46
N THR A 128 -2.70 28.19 12.18
CA THR A 128 -3.25 28.76 13.42
C THR A 128 -4.48 29.61 13.14
N GLU A 129 -4.45 30.40 12.07
CA GLU A 129 -5.61 31.18 11.62
C GLU A 129 -6.74 30.27 11.15
N ALA A 130 -6.42 29.18 10.44
CA ALA A 130 -7.40 28.17 10.04
C ALA A 130 -8.10 27.56 11.26
N ALA A 131 -7.35 27.23 12.32
CA ALA A 131 -7.92 26.70 13.56
C ALA A 131 -8.87 27.69 14.24
N SER A 132 -8.51 28.98 14.27
CA SER A 132 -9.37 30.04 14.82
C SER A 132 -10.66 30.22 14.02
N VAL A 133 -10.59 30.22 12.68
CA VAL A 133 -11.76 30.31 11.80
C VAL A 133 -12.69 29.10 12.00
N ILE A 134 -12.13 27.88 12.09
CA ILE A 134 -12.90 26.66 12.37
C ILE A 134 -13.53 26.71 13.78
N GLY A 135 -12.82 27.26 14.76
CA GLY A 135 -13.34 27.45 16.12
C GLY A 135 -14.55 28.39 16.16
N LEU A 136 -14.48 29.54 15.47
CA LEU A 136 -15.57 30.49 15.36
C LEU A 136 -16.79 29.91 14.64
N LEU A 137 -16.57 29.19 13.53
CA LEU A 137 -17.65 28.52 12.79
C LEU A 137 -18.37 27.44 13.62
N ARG A 138 -17.71 26.88 14.64
CA ARG A 138 -18.33 25.92 15.57
C ARG A 138 -19.14 26.57 16.69
N GLN A 139 -18.89 27.84 17.01
CA GLN A 139 -19.59 28.57 18.08
C GLN A 139 -20.83 29.33 17.57
N GLY A 140 -20.92 29.57 16.26
CA GLY A 140 -22.05 30.27 15.63
C GLY A 140 -23.12 29.36 15.01
N SER A 141 -23.14 28.06 15.30
CA SER A 141 -24.18 27.10 14.88
C SER A 141 -24.91 26.51 16.07
#